data_AF-A0A934GV62-F1
#
_entry.id   AF-A0A934GV62-F1
#
_cell.length_a   1.000
_cell.length_b   1.000
_cell.length_c   1.000
_cell.angle_alpha   90.00
_cell.angle_beta   90.00
_cell.angle_gamma   90.00
#
_symmetry.space_group_name_H-M   'P 1'
#
loop_
_entity.id
_entity.type
_entity.pdbx_description
1 polymer ?
#
loop_
_entity_poly.entity_id
_entity_poly.type
_entity_poly.pdbx_seq_one_letter_code
_entity_poly.pdbx_strand_id
1 'polypeptide(L)'
;MRLKNELHRFIDPLLAWRNGAEWRSKLADLPDGEYRVSLDVPYIPQFASPERINDYIHHGYDGMHDPNWAVFGSPDPQEYAFWSHRVCALAVIKMAIEAHQPNTPAPTLWQLTQAGLAEGGYVVCDTQGRWVDEGWYFAAQVKLAAQYGLQLTGYSYASPLGICYHLWQGHLVAATVTPELGEHKPQTRRYGGHSVLLHGFRWEGGHPTDYLLHNPSGRYLELQANVWLPAQKFQQAYAYRFAAFTTEE
;
A
#
# COMPACT_ATOMS: atom_id res chain seq x y z
N MET A 1 5.24 20.37 10.99
CA MET A 1 4.88 19.20 10.16
C MET A 1 3.80 19.51 9.11
N ARG A 2 2.68 20.17 9.46
CA ARG A 2 1.60 20.54 8.50
C ARG A 2 2.08 21.35 7.27
N LEU A 3 2.89 22.39 7.47
CA LEU A 3 3.37 23.24 6.36
C LEU A 3 4.23 22.47 5.33
N LYS A 4 5.02 21.49 5.80
CA LYS A 4 5.88 20.65 4.96
C LYS A 4 5.05 19.68 4.10
N ASN A 5 4.01 19.07 4.69
CA ASN A 5 3.10 18.17 3.98
C ASN A 5 2.24 18.91 2.93
N GLU A 6 1.85 20.15 3.19
CA GLU A 6 1.16 20.97 2.18
C GLU A 6 2.07 21.35 1.01
N LEU A 7 3.35 21.64 1.26
CA LEU A 7 4.30 21.95 0.21
C LEU A 7 4.58 20.75 -0.71
N HIS A 8 4.68 19.54 -0.14
CA HIS A 8 4.88 18.30 -0.89
C HIS A 8 3.78 18.03 -1.92
N ARG A 9 2.54 18.42 -1.63
CA ARG A 9 1.42 18.29 -2.58
C ARG A 9 1.66 19.02 -3.89
N PHE A 10 2.40 20.13 -3.88
CA PHE A 10 2.68 20.95 -5.05
C PHE A 10 4.05 20.65 -5.68
N ILE A 11 5.05 20.31 -4.86
CA ILE A 11 6.42 20.06 -5.31
C ILE A 11 6.55 18.67 -5.93
N ASP A 12 5.99 17.64 -5.29
CA ASP A 12 6.22 16.25 -5.66
C ASP A 12 5.70 15.94 -7.09
N PRO A 13 4.54 16.45 -7.56
CA PRO A 13 4.13 16.32 -8.97
C PRO A 13 5.14 16.92 -9.97
N LEU A 14 5.72 18.07 -9.63
CA LEU A 14 6.69 18.77 -10.50
C LEU A 14 8.02 17.99 -10.59
N LEU A 15 8.50 17.48 -9.46
CA LEU A 15 9.70 16.65 -9.43
C LEU A 15 9.47 15.30 -10.13
N ALA A 16 8.28 14.70 -9.96
CA ALA A 16 7.91 13.46 -10.63
C ALA A 16 7.81 13.59 -12.14
N TRP A 17 7.44 14.77 -12.65
CA TRP A 17 7.45 15.03 -14.09
C TRP A 17 8.86 14.91 -14.69
N ARG A 18 9.90 15.40 -13.98
CA ARG A 18 11.31 15.30 -14.44
C ARG A 18 11.77 13.84 -14.50
N ASN A 19 11.43 13.03 -13.50
CA ASN A 19 11.72 11.60 -13.49
C ASN A 19 10.88 10.81 -14.51
N GLY A 20 9.73 11.36 -14.94
CA GLY A 20 8.83 10.72 -15.90
C GLY A 20 9.44 10.52 -17.29
N ALA A 21 10.40 11.35 -17.70
CA ALA A 21 11.07 11.21 -19.00
C ALA A 21 11.90 9.92 -19.10
N GLU A 22 12.61 9.56 -18.02
CA GLU A 22 13.39 8.31 -17.95
C GLU A 22 12.46 7.10 -18.08
N TRP A 23 11.40 7.04 -17.29
CA TRP A 23 10.44 5.94 -17.31
C TRP A 23 9.71 5.83 -18.64
N ARG A 24 9.39 6.97 -19.27
CA ARG A 24 8.79 6.99 -20.61
C ARG A 24 9.72 6.38 -21.65
N SER A 25 11.02 6.69 -21.58
CA SER A 25 12.01 6.08 -22.46
C SER A 25 12.05 4.55 -22.28
N LYS A 26 12.05 4.07 -21.03
CA LYS A 26 12.02 2.64 -20.70
C LYS A 26 10.75 1.90 -21.14
N LEU A 27 9.66 2.62 -21.37
CA LEU A 27 8.35 2.10 -21.78
C LEU A 27 8.00 2.45 -23.23
N ALA A 28 8.93 3.04 -23.99
CA ALA A 28 8.65 3.62 -25.31
C ALA A 28 8.11 2.57 -26.30
N ASP A 29 8.62 1.34 -26.21
CA ASP A 29 8.27 0.22 -27.09
C ASP A 29 7.27 -0.74 -26.46
N LEU A 30 6.67 -0.39 -25.31
CA LEU A 30 5.67 -1.24 -24.66
C LEU A 30 4.38 -1.24 -25.49
N PRO A 31 3.94 -2.38 -26.05
CA PRO A 31 2.72 -2.43 -26.85
C PRO A 31 1.48 -2.23 -25.97
N ASP A 32 0.38 -1.83 -26.61
CA ASP A 32 -0.92 -1.77 -25.96
C ASP A 32 -1.32 -3.16 -25.44
N GLY A 33 -1.91 -3.21 -24.24
CA GLY A 33 -2.31 -4.47 -23.64
C GLY A 33 -2.53 -4.42 -22.14
N GLU A 34 -2.80 -5.60 -21.59
CA GLU A 34 -2.95 -5.83 -20.15
C GLU A 34 -1.72 -6.56 -19.63
N TYR A 35 -1.06 -5.98 -18.64
CA TYR A 35 0.14 -6.51 -18.02
C TYR A 35 -0.17 -6.90 -16.57
N ARG A 36 0.20 -8.12 -16.20
CA ARG A 36 0.06 -8.64 -14.84
C ARG A 36 1.39 -9.26 -14.44
N VAL A 37 1.74 -9.13 -13.17
CA VAL A 37 2.82 -9.96 -12.62
C VAL A 37 2.37 -11.42 -12.66
N SER A 38 3.33 -12.33 -12.84
CA SER A 38 3.03 -13.78 -12.94
C SER A 38 2.75 -14.45 -11.59
N LEU A 39 2.75 -13.69 -10.50
CA LEU A 39 2.48 -14.19 -9.14
C LEU A 39 0.98 -14.24 -8.88
N ASP A 40 0.52 -15.27 -8.17
CA ASP A 40 -0.79 -15.25 -7.56
C ASP A 40 -0.71 -14.42 -6.28
N VAL A 41 -1.33 -13.23 -6.30
CA VAL A 41 -1.23 -12.27 -5.21
C VAL A 41 -2.47 -12.38 -4.34
N PRO A 42 -2.37 -12.92 -3.11
CA PRO A 42 -3.52 -13.02 -2.23
C PRO A 42 -3.97 -11.63 -1.79
N TYR A 43 -5.27 -11.49 -1.54
CA TYR A 43 -5.81 -10.28 -0.91
C TYR A 43 -5.74 -10.41 0.60
N ILE A 44 -5.04 -9.48 1.26
CA ILE A 44 -5.02 -9.36 2.72
C ILE A 44 -5.66 -8.02 3.13
N PRO A 45 -6.86 -8.02 3.75
CA PRO A 45 -7.44 -6.83 4.32
C PRO A 45 -6.71 -6.43 5.62
N GLN A 46 -6.69 -5.13 5.94
CA GLN A 46 -6.13 -4.68 7.23
C GLN A 46 -7.10 -4.88 8.41
N PHE A 47 -8.40 -5.02 8.11
CA PHE A 47 -9.45 -5.38 9.05
C PHE A 47 -9.85 -6.83 8.82
N ALA A 48 -10.08 -7.59 9.89
CA ALA A 48 -10.36 -9.01 9.82
C ALA A 48 -11.72 -9.32 9.17
N SER A 49 -12.70 -8.40 9.27
CA SER A 49 -13.97 -8.45 8.53
C SER A 49 -13.99 -7.43 7.37
N PRO A 50 -13.48 -7.78 6.17
CA PRO A 50 -13.42 -6.87 5.02
C PRO A 50 -14.77 -6.26 4.61
N GLU A 51 -15.88 -6.99 4.78
CA GLU A 51 -17.23 -6.52 4.49
C GLU A 51 -17.69 -5.38 5.43
N ARG A 52 -17.03 -5.21 6.58
CA ARG A 52 -17.34 -4.18 7.59
C ARG A 52 -16.46 -2.94 7.50
N ILE A 53 -15.51 -2.87 6.55
CA ILE A 53 -14.55 -1.75 6.47
C ILE A 53 -15.27 -0.40 6.34
N ASN A 54 -16.41 -0.33 5.65
CA ASN A 54 -17.24 0.87 5.64
C ASN A 54 -17.69 1.29 7.04
N ASP A 55 -18.20 0.33 7.82
CA ASP A 55 -18.72 0.57 9.18
C ASP A 55 -17.63 1.03 10.14
N TYR A 56 -16.44 0.44 10.05
CA TYR A 56 -15.25 0.86 10.79
C TYR A 56 -14.90 2.33 10.58
N ILE A 57 -14.98 2.79 9.33
CA ILE A 57 -14.47 4.09 8.95
C ILE A 57 -15.54 5.18 9.07
N HIS A 58 -16.80 4.87 8.75
CA HIS A 58 -17.87 5.86 8.62
C HIS A 58 -18.96 5.74 9.68
N HIS A 59 -19.12 4.56 10.30
CA HIS A 59 -20.22 4.30 11.24
C HIS A 59 -19.74 4.04 12.68
N GLY A 60 -18.44 4.20 12.94
CA GLY A 60 -17.88 4.06 14.29
C GLY A 60 -18.01 2.64 14.85
N TYR A 61 -17.97 1.64 13.98
CA TYR A 61 -17.96 0.24 14.42
C TYR A 61 -16.77 -0.02 15.34
N ASP A 62 -17.06 -0.52 16.53
CA ASP A 62 -16.04 -0.85 17.51
C ASP A 62 -15.39 -2.19 17.14
N GLY A 63 -14.10 -2.11 16.76
CA GLY A 63 -13.31 -3.27 16.36
C GLY A 63 -13.19 -4.36 17.42
N MET A 64 -13.42 -4.06 18.69
CA MET A 64 -13.46 -5.07 19.75
C MET A 64 -14.60 -6.09 19.55
N HIS A 65 -15.63 -5.72 18.78
CA HIS A 65 -16.77 -6.57 18.45
C HIS A 65 -16.65 -7.28 17.09
N ASP A 66 -15.53 -7.14 16.37
CA ASP A 66 -15.33 -7.86 15.11
C ASP A 66 -15.29 -9.37 15.35
N PRO A 67 -16.23 -10.18 14.82
CA PRO A 67 -16.24 -11.62 15.08
C PRO A 67 -14.97 -12.34 14.59
N ASN A 68 -14.24 -11.74 13.64
CA ASN A 68 -13.08 -12.32 13.00
C ASN A 68 -11.74 -11.78 13.54
N TRP A 69 -11.74 -10.92 14.57
CA TRP A 69 -10.51 -10.26 15.08
C TRP A 69 -9.34 -11.22 15.31
N ALA A 70 -9.61 -12.46 15.73
CA ALA A 70 -8.60 -13.47 16.02
C ALA A 70 -7.77 -13.88 14.79
N VAL A 71 -8.30 -13.75 13.56
CA VAL A 71 -7.58 -14.01 12.30
C VAL A 71 -6.39 -13.06 12.12
N PHE A 72 -6.47 -11.86 12.71
CA PHE A 72 -5.36 -10.91 12.74
C PHE A 72 -4.14 -11.47 13.50
N GLY A 73 -4.36 -12.44 14.39
CA GLY A 73 -3.36 -13.03 15.28
C GLY A 73 -3.08 -12.22 16.55
N SER A 74 -3.90 -11.20 16.84
CA SER A 74 -3.80 -10.38 18.04
C SER A 74 -4.04 -11.20 19.32
N PRO A 75 -3.45 -10.85 20.47
CA PRO A 75 -3.71 -11.57 21.73
C PRO A 75 -5.12 -11.32 22.26
N ASP A 76 -5.74 -10.18 21.92
CA ASP A 76 -7.05 -9.78 22.40
C ASP A 76 -7.74 -8.80 21.42
N PRO A 77 -9.07 -8.58 21.57
CA PRO A 77 -9.80 -7.67 20.70
C PRO A 77 -9.38 -6.19 20.81
N GLN A 78 -8.78 -5.76 21.93
CA GLN A 78 -8.38 -4.36 22.15
C GLN A 78 -7.15 -4.02 21.32
N GLU A 79 -6.13 -4.88 21.36
CA GLU A 79 -4.94 -4.76 20.51
C GLU A 79 -5.31 -4.83 19.02
N TYR A 80 -6.23 -5.73 18.65
CA TYR A 80 -6.75 -5.77 17.27
C TYR A 80 -7.45 -4.46 16.87
N ALA A 81 -8.39 -3.98 17.69
CA ALA A 81 -9.13 -2.76 17.41
C ALA A 81 -8.19 -1.56 17.28
N PHE A 82 -7.11 -1.53 18.06
CA PHE A 82 -6.09 -0.51 17.95
C PHE A 82 -5.28 -0.65 16.65
N TRP A 83 -4.71 -1.82 16.35
CA TRP A 83 -3.76 -1.95 15.25
C TRP A 83 -4.40 -2.11 13.87
N SER A 84 -5.60 -2.65 13.76
CA SER A 84 -6.29 -2.86 12.47
C SER A 84 -6.43 -1.58 11.63
N HIS A 85 -6.56 -0.41 12.26
CA HIS A 85 -6.59 0.89 11.57
C HIS A 85 -5.24 1.35 11.02
N ARG A 86 -4.14 0.74 11.44
CA ARG A 86 -2.77 1.26 11.28
C ARG A 86 -1.89 0.40 10.39
N VAL A 87 -2.32 -0.79 9.98
CA VAL A 87 -1.44 -1.80 9.36
C VAL A 87 -1.55 -1.92 7.84
N CYS A 88 -2.05 -0.91 7.13
CA CYS A 88 -2.14 -0.93 5.65
C CYS A 88 -0.80 -1.31 4.97
N ALA A 89 0.32 -0.73 5.44
CA ALA A 89 1.64 -1.05 4.91
C ALA A 89 2.07 -2.49 5.20
N LEU A 90 1.71 -3.03 6.37
CA LEU A 90 2.03 -4.42 6.71
C LEU A 90 1.16 -5.42 5.95
N ALA A 91 -0.10 -5.08 5.66
CA ALA A 91 -0.94 -5.90 4.79
C ALA A 91 -0.34 -5.99 3.38
N VAL A 92 0.18 -4.87 2.85
CA VAL A 92 0.91 -4.83 1.58
C VAL A 92 2.17 -5.72 1.61
N ILE A 93 2.97 -5.65 2.69
CA ILE A 93 4.14 -6.52 2.88
C ILE A 93 3.71 -7.99 2.99
N LYS A 94 2.66 -8.31 3.74
CA LYS A 94 2.15 -9.68 3.88
C LYS A 94 1.70 -10.27 2.54
N MET A 95 0.99 -9.50 1.73
CA MET A 95 0.61 -9.90 0.37
C MET A 95 1.84 -10.21 -0.49
N ALA A 96 2.89 -9.39 -0.40
CA ALA A 96 4.14 -9.65 -1.13
C ALA A 96 4.86 -10.92 -0.63
N ILE A 97 4.93 -11.13 0.70
CA ILE A 97 5.51 -12.34 1.30
C ILE A 97 4.78 -13.59 0.79
N GLU A 98 3.45 -13.61 0.88
CA GLU A 98 2.66 -14.78 0.47
C GLU A 98 2.73 -15.02 -1.04
N ALA A 99 2.72 -13.97 -1.86
CA ALA A 99 2.83 -14.10 -3.31
C ALA A 99 4.17 -14.71 -3.75
N HIS A 100 5.28 -14.35 -3.07
CA HIS A 100 6.60 -14.91 -3.37
C HIS A 100 6.87 -16.26 -2.69
N GLN A 101 6.12 -16.60 -1.64
CA GLN A 101 6.31 -17.83 -0.85
C GLN A 101 4.98 -18.58 -0.61
N PRO A 102 4.27 -19.00 -1.68
CA PRO A 102 2.91 -19.54 -1.56
C PRO A 102 2.82 -20.86 -0.78
N ASN A 103 3.95 -21.55 -0.58
CA ASN A 103 4.03 -22.82 0.14
C ASN A 103 4.60 -22.69 1.56
N THR A 104 4.87 -21.47 2.02
CA THR A 104 5.41 -21.20 3.36
C THR A 104 4.31 -20.54 4.22
N PRO A 105 4.09 -21.00 5.46
CA PRO A 105 3.19 -20.30 6.39
C PRO A 105 3.64 -18.85 6.58
N ALA A 106 2.81 -17.91 6.14
CA ALA A 106 3.09 -16.49 6.29
C ALA A 106 2.77 -16.01 7.72
N PRO A 107 3.49 -14.99 8.22
CA PRO A 107 3.23 -14.41 9.52
C PRO A 107 1.83 -13.79 9.58
N THR A 108 1.20 -13.78 10.76
CA THR A 108 -0.03 -13.02 10.98
C THR A 108 0.25 -11.52 10.88
N LEU A 109 -0.80 -10.70 10.68
CA LEU A 109 -0.63 -9.24 10.71
C LEU A 109 -0.10 -8.79 12.06
N TRP A 110 -0.52 -9.42 13.17
CA TRP A 110 0.02 -9.14 14.49
C TRP A 110 1.51 -9.45 14.61
N GLN A 111 1.98 -10.59 14.10
CA GLN A 111 3.41 -10.92 14.11
C GLN A 111 4.23 -9.89 13.32
N LEU A 112 3.71 -9.44 12.16
CA LEU A 112 4.32 -8.35 11.40
C LEU A 112 4.29 -7.02 12.16
N THR A 113 3.21 -6.72 12.89
CA THR A 113 3.12 -5.55 13.77
C THR A 113 4.21 -5.58 14.82
N GLN A 114 4.37 -6.69 15.53
CA GLN A 114 5.40 -6.84 16.56
C GLN A 114 6.81 -6.72 16.00
N ALA A 115 7.11 -7.41 14.89
CA ALA A 115 8.41 -7.36 14.24
C ALA A 115 8.73 -5.95 13.72
N GLY A 116 7.75 -5.29 13.10
CA GLY A 116 7.92 -3.92 12.61
C GLY A 116 8.06 -2.90 13.74
N LEU A 117 7.40 -3.08 14.88
CA LEU A 117 7.59 -2.25 16.08
C LEU A 117 8.98 -2.42 16.68
N ALA A 118 9.51 -3.64 16.70
CA ALA A 118 10.88 -3.89 17.16
C ALA A 118 11.93 -3.16 16.30
N GLU A 119 11.62 -2.89 15.03
CA GLU A 119 12.44 -2.08 14.13
C GLU A 119 12.21 -0.56 14.24
N GLY A 120 11.40 -0.12 15.21
CA GLY A 120 11.02 1.28 15.37
C GLY A 120 10.12 1.78 14.24
N GLY A 121 9.35 0.89 13.61
CA GLY A 121 8.56 1.22 12.43
C GLY A 121 7.37 2.12 12.70
N TYR A 122 6.85 2.17 13.93
CA TYR A 122 5.68 2.97 14.28
C TYR A 122 5.84 3.64 15.65
N VAL A 123 5.34 4.87 15.77
CA VAL A 123 5.40 5.67 16.99
C VAL A 123 3.98 6.08 17.37
N VAL A 124 3.49 5.53 18.47
CA VAL A 124 2.19 5.90 19.03
C VAL A 124 2.33 7.18 19.87
N CYS A 125 3.33 7.21 20.75
CA CYS A 125 3.69 8.37 21.55
C CYS A 125 5.15 8.77 21.32
N ASP A 126 5.43 10.08 21.25
CA ASP A 126 6.78 10.59 21.15
C ASP A 126 7.58 10.42 22.47
N THR A 127 8.85 10.84 22.46
CA THR A 127 9.74 10.74 23.64
C THR A 127 9.28 11.55 24.84
N GLN A 128 8.32 12.46 24.67
CA GLN A 128 7.70 13.25 25.73
C GLN A 128 6.35 12.66 26.17
N GLY A 129 5.96 11.51 25.64
CA GLY A 129 4.70 10.83 25.93
C GLY A 129 3.49 11.43 25.21
N ARG A 130 3.68 12.32 24.23
CA ARG A 130 2.57 12.92 23.49
C ARG A 130 2.11 11.98 22.38
N TRP A 131 0.80 11.83 22.24
CA TRP A 131 0.19 11.08 21.14
C TRP A 131 0.56 11.70 19.78
N VAL A 132 1.24 10.92 18.93
CA VAL A 132 1.64 11.33 17.57
C VAL A 132 1.07 10.44 16.49
N ASP A 133 0.89 9.14 16.78
CA ASP A 133 0.24 8.16 15.91
C ASP A 133 0.68 8.22 14.44
N GLU A 134 1.97 7.96 14.24
CA GLU A 134 2.61 8.03 12.94
C GLU A 134 3.54 6.84 12.71
N GLY A 135 3.63 6.40 11.47
CA GLY A 135 4.66 5.43 11.10
C GLY A 135 4.30 4.48 9.99
N TRP A 136 4.81 3.28 10.16
CA TRP A 136 5.39 2.42 9.12
C TRP A 136 6.44 3.16 8.32
N TYR A 137 7.48 3.65 9.01
CA TYR A 137 8.62 4.27 8.34
C TYR A 137 9.26 3.31 7.34
N PHE A 138 9.62 3.83 6.17
CA PHE A 138 10.13 3.03 5.05
C PHE A 138 11.33 2.17 5.45
N ALA A 139 12.27 2.70 6.24
CA ALA A 139 13.43 1.94 6.71
C ALA A 139 13.07 0.68 7.50
N ALA A 140 12.02 0.73 8.33
CA ALA A 140 11.54 -0.44 9.06
C ALA A 140 10.84 -1.43 8.12
N GLN A 141 10.09 -0.94 7.12
CA GLN A 141 9.49 -1.79 6.09
C GLN A 141 10.54 -2.55 5.28
N VAL A 142 11.66 -1.90 4.93
CA VAL A 142 12.79 -2.54 4.21
C VAL A 142 13.37 -3.68 5.03
N LYS A 143 13.69 -3.43 6.31
CA LYS A 143 14.22 -4.47 7.19
C LYS A 143 13.24 -5.62 7.40
N LEU A 144 11.96 -5.29 7.57
CA LEU A 144 10.91 -6.29 7.75
C LEU A 144 10.76 -7.17 6.50
N ALA A 145 10.73 -6.58 5.30
CA ALA A 145 10.68 -7.34 4.05
C ALA A 145 11.90 -8.27 3.90
N ALA A 146 13.10 -7.79 4.27
CA ALA A 146 14.33 -8.57 4.20
C ALA A 146 14.34 -9.80 5.12
N GLN A 147 13.62 -9.77 6.25
CA GLN A 147 13.44 -10.96 7.11
C GLN A 147 12.75 -12.13 6.38
N TYR A 148 12.04 -11.83 5.30
CA TYR A 148 11.35 -12.81 4.46
C TYR A 148 11.99 -12.91 3.06
N GLY A 149 13.28 -12.57 2.92
CA GLY A 149 14.01 -12.72 1.64
C GLY A 149 13.52 -11.79 0.52
N LEU A 150 12.81 -10.73 0.87
CA LEU A 150 12.38 -9.71 -0.09
C LEU A 150 13.23 -8.45 0.06
N GLN A 151 13.69 -7.92 -1.06
CA GLN A 151 14.22 -6.58 -1.14
C GLN A 151 13.09 -5.58 -1.43
N LEU A 152 13.12 -4.43 -0.76
CA LEU A 152 12.14 -3.36 -0.95
C LEU A 152 12.86 -2.07 -1.34
N THR A 153 12.73 -1.66 -2.60
CA THR A 153 13.40 -0.46 -3.12
C THR A 153 12.41 0.68 -3.27
N GLY A 154 12.68 1.80 -2.59
CA GLY A 154 11.80 2.96 -2.53
C GLY A 154 12.14 4.02 -3.57
N TYR A 155 11.11 4.59 -4.18
CA TYR A 155 11.19 5.65 -5.19
C TYR A 155 10.38 6.85 -4.70
N SER A 156 11.04 8.00 -4.55
CA SER A 156 10.41 9.26 -4.14
C SER A 156 10.31 10.22 -5.31
N TYR A 157 9.32 11.11 -5.27
CA TYR A 157 9.03 12.04 -6.37
C TYR A 157 8.90 11.27 -7.70
N ALA A 158 8.16 10.16 -7.64
CA ALA A 158 8.19 9.14 -8.67
C ALA A 158 6.94 9.22 -9.54
N SER A 159 7.13 9.25 -10.85
CA SER A 159 6.04 9.16 -11.83
C SER A 159 5.33 7.80 -11.72
N PRO A 160 4.00 7.74 -11.92
CA PRO A 160 3.28 6.47 -12.06
C PRO A 160 3.81 5.57 -13.17
N LEU A 161 4.52 6.12 -14.16
CA LEU A 161 5.21 5.32 -15.19
C LEU A 161 6.27 4.40 -14.59
N GLY A 162 6.93 4.80 -13.49
CA GLY A 162 7.85 3.91 -12.77
C GLY A 162 7.13 2.69 -12.20
N ILE A 163 5.89 2.84 -11.73
CA ILE A 163 5.07 1.72 -11.27
C ILE A 163 4.81 0.75 -12.43
N CYS A 164 4.40 1.27 -13.60
CA CYS A 164 4.16 0.44 -14.79
C CYS A 164 5.42 -0.32 -15.21
N TYR A 165 6.58 0.34 -15.21
CA TYR A 165 7.85 -0.29 -15.50
C TYR A 165 8.15 -1.45 -14.54
N HIS A 166 8.06 -1.23 -13.23
CA HIS A 166 8.34 -2.29 -12.26
C HIS A 166 7.35 -3.46 -12.35
N LEU A 167 6.06 -3.19 -12.55
CA LEU A 167 5.06 -4.23 -12.80
C LEU A 167 5.36 -5.02 -14.07
N TRP A 168 5.80 -4.35 -15.14
CA TRP A 168 6.20 -4.99 -16.39
C TRP A 168 7.46 -5.86 -16.24
N GLN A 169 8.38 -5.48 -15.34
CA GLN A 169 9.51 -6.33 -14.94
C GLN A 169 9.11 -7.48 -14.01
N GLY A 170 7.82 -7.66 -13.70
CA GLY A 170 7.32 -8.72 -12.84
C GLY A 170 7.38 -8.43 -11.34
N HIS A 171 7.68 -7.20 -10.95
CA HIS A 171 7.81 -6.81 -9.54
C HIS A 171 6.46 -6.38 -8.98
N LEU A 172 6.16 -6.75 -7.73
CA LEU A 172 5.03 -6.17 -7.00
C LEU A 172 5.36 -4.75 -6.55
N VAL A 173 4.37 -3.86 -6.53
CA VAL A 173 4.58 -2.44 -6.20
C VAL A 173 3.67 -1.98 -5.07
N ALA A 174 4.25 -1.54 -3.95
CA ALA A 174 3.56 -0.80 -2.91
C ALA A 174 3.47 0.69 -3.31
N ALA A 175 2.28 1.20 -3.62
CA ALA A 175 2.10 2.63 -3.86
C ALA A 175 1.56 3.36 -2.63
N THR A 176 2.17 4.52 -2.33
CA THR A 176 1.65 5.41 -1.30
C THR A 176 0.52 6.27 -1.89
N VAL A 177 -0.65 6.18 -1.29
CA VAL A 177 -1.87 6.87 -1.73
C VAL A 177 -2.55 7.53 -0.53
N THR A 178 -3.60 8.32 -0.76
CA THR A 178 -4.48 8.76 0.32
C THR A 178 -5.51 7.67 0.67
N PRO A 179 -5.96 7.56 1.93
CA PRO A 179 -6.99 6.58 2.32
C PRO A 179 -8.30 6.69 1.52
N GLU A 180 -8.61 7.89 1.01
CA GLU A 180 -9.83 8.15 0.23
C GLU A 180 -9.86 7.40 -1.10
N LEU A 181 -8.75 6.80 -1.57
CA LEU A 181 -8.76 5.88 -2.72
C LEU A 181 -9.79 4.74 -2.55
N GLY A 182 -10.03 4.32 -1.31
CA GLY A 182 -11.01 3.31 -0.94
C GLY A 182 -12.47 3.77 -0.99
N GLU A 183 -12.74 5.02 -1.37
CA GLU A 183 -14.10 5.56 -1.55
C GLU A 183 -14.53 5.48 -3.03
N HIS A 184 -15.84 5.41 -3.30
CA HIS A 184 -16.34 5.53 -4.67
C HIS A 184 -15.94 6.86 -5.31
N LYS A 185 -16.09 7.96 -4.54
CA LYS A 185 -15.78 9.33 -4.94
C LYS A 185 -14.73 9.94 -4.00
N PRO A 186 -13.43 9.70 -4.24
CA PRO A 186 -12.37 10.22 -3.38
C PRO A 186 -12.39 11.75 -3.32
N GLN A 187 -12.49 12.30 -2.10
CA GLN A 187 -12.22 13.71 -1.84
C GLN A 187 -10.85 13.82 -1.18
N THR A 188 -9.81 13.97 -1.97
CA THR A 188 -8.42 13.95 -1.47
C THR A 188 -8.12 15.21 -0.67
N ARG A 189 -8.31 15.11 0.65
CA ARG A 189 -8.00 16.18 1.62
C ARG A 189 -6.60 16.04 2.22
N ARG A 190 -6.02 14.84 2.10
CA ARG A 190 -4.72 14.45 2.67
C ARG A 190 -3.69 14.22 1.56
N TYR A 191 -2.43 14.02 1.96
CA TYR A 191 -1.34 13.64 1.06
C TYR A 191 -0.63 12.40 1.63
N GLY A 192 -0.74 11.27 0.93
CA GLY A 192 -0.30 9.97 1.44
C GLY A 192 -1.08 9.47 2.65
N GLY A 193 -0.45 8.60 3.44
CA GLY A 193 -1.03 8.03 4.68
C GLY A 193 -1.76 6.70 4.49
N HIS A 194 -1.72 6.12 3.29
CA HIS A 194 -2.20 4.77 3.00
C HIS A 194 -1.26 4.06 2.00
N SER A 195 -1.32 2.73 1.99
CA SER A 195 -0.55 1.89 1.06
C SER A 195 -1.46 0.88 0.39
N VAL A 196 -1.28 0.69 -0.92
CA VAL A 196 -1.95 -0.34 -1.73
C VAL A 196 -0.92 -1.15 -2.50
N LEU A 197 -1.22 -2.41 -2.79
CA LEU A 197 -0.35 -3.28 -3.58
C LEU A 197 -0.85 -3.35 -5.01
N LEU A 198 -0.04 -2.90 -5.96
CA LEU A 198 -0.28 -3.05 -7.38
C LEU A 198 0.40 -4.31 -7.89
N HIS A 199 -0.29 -5.00 -8.79
CA HIS A 199 0.17 -6.25 -9.39
C HIS A 199 -0.25 -6.39 -10.86
N GLY A 200 -0.66 -5.29 -11.49
CA GLY A 200 -0.86 -5.20 -12.93
C GLY A 200 -1.29 -3.80 -13.37
N PHE A 201 -1.36 -3.60 -14.68
CA PHE A 201 -1.83 -2.36 -15.30
C PHE A 201 -2.34 -2.63 -16.73
N ARG A 202 -3.18 -1.74 -17.25
CA ARG A 202 -3.56 -1.67 -18.66
C ARG A 202 -2.88 -0.50 -19.32
N TRP A 203 -2.47 -0.69 -20.56
CA TRP A 203 -1.66 0.25 -21.31
C TRP A 203 -2.27 0.48 -22.69
N GLU A 204 -2.53 1.73 -23.03
CA GLU A 204 -3.04 2.12 -24.33
C GLU A 204 -2.43 3.46 -24.76
N GLY A 205 -1.98 3.55 -26.01
CA GLY A 205 -1.49 4.80 -26.59
C GLY A 205 -0.30 5.41 -25.85
N GLY A 206 0.56 4.57 -25.25
CA GLY A 206 1.74 5.03 -24.51
C GLY A 206 1.46 5.53 -23.08
N HIS A 207 0.29 5.21 -22.53
CA HIS A 207 -0.13 5.62 -21.19
C HIS A 207 -0.89 4.52 -20.44
N PRO A 208 -0.83 4.49 -19.09
CA PRO A 208 -1.64 3.56 -18.32
C PRO A 208 -3.10 4.04 -18.27
N THR A 209 -4.03 3.15 -18.57
CA THR A 209 -5.48 3.42 -18.50
C THR A 209 -6.07 2.97 -17.17
N ASP A 210 -5.61 1.84 -16.63
CA ASP A 210 -6.01 1.28 -15.35
C ASP A 210 -4.84 0.63 -14.61
N TYR A 211 -4.95 0.53 -13.28
CA TYR A 211 -4.06 -0.24 -12.43
C TYR A 211 -4.83 -1.37 -11.76
N LEU A 212 -4.25 -2.57 -11.74
CA LEU A 212 -4.76 -3.70 -10.98
C LEU A 212 -4.12 -3.70 -9.59
N LEU A 213 -4.96 -3.64 -8.56
CA LEU A 213 -4.48 -3.52 -7.18
C LEU A 213 -5.35 -4.24 -6.15
N HIS A 214 -4.70 -4.53 -5.02
CA HIS A 214 -5.32 -4.84 -3.74
C HIS A 214 -5.24 -3.62 -2.83
N ASN A 215 -6.39 -3.24 -2.27
CA ASN A 215 -6.53 -2.16 -1.32
C ASN A 215 -6.96 -2.72 0.05
N PRO A 216 -6.03 -2.80 1.02
CA PRO A 216 -6.31 -3.38 2.34
C PRO A 216 -7.43 -2.66 3.12
N SER A 217 -7.77 -1.43 2.74
CA SER A 217 -8.82 -0.64 3.37
C SER A 217 -9.91 -0.19 2.41
N GLY A 218 -10.13 -0.87 1.28
CA GLY A 218 -11.27 -0.55 0.41
C GLY A 218 -12.57 -0.55 1.21
N ARG A 219 -13.31 0.58 1.25
CA ARG A 219 -14.52 0.67 2.09
C ARG A 219 -15.66 -0.18 1.53
N TYR A 220 -15.59 -0.50 0.25
CA TYR A 220 -16.58 -1.29 -0.47
C TYR A 220 -15.87 -2.48 -1.10
N LEU A 221 -16.53 -3.64 -1.15
CA LEU A 221 -15.93 -4.91 -1.60
C LEU A 221 -15.31 -4.81 -3.01
N GLU A 222 -15.97 -4.09 -3.91
CA GLU A 222 -15.49 -3.83 -5.27
C GLU A 222 -14.26 -2.92 -5.35
N LEU A 223 -13.86 -2.31 -4.23
CA LEU A 223 -12.65 -1.49 -4.10
C LEU A 223 -11.59 -2.15 -3.22
N GLN A 224 -11.72 -3.46 -2.92
CA GLN A 224 -10.80 -4.19 -2.04
C GLN A 224 -9.81 -5.07 -2.80
N ALA A 225 -10.29 -6.09 -3.52
CA ALA A 225 -9.44 -7.13 -4.08
C ALA A 225 -9.49 -7.14 -5.62
N ASN A 226 -8.35 -7.33 -6.27
CA ASN A 226 -8.23 -7.44 -7.73
C ASN A 226 -8.95 -6.31 -8.49
N VAL A 227 -8.81 -5.09 -7.97
CA VAL A 227 -9.53 -3.92 -8.47
C VAL A 227 -8.81 -3.38 -9.69
N TRP A 228 -9.49 -3.33 -10.83
CA TRP A 228 -9.08 -2.49 -11.95
C TRP A 228 -9.52 -1.05 -11.68
N LEU A 229 -8.58 -0.23 -11.25
CA LEU A 229 -8.80 1.15 -10.88
C LEU A 229 -8.37 2.10 -12.02
N PRO A 230 -9.25 2.99 -12.50
CA PRO A 230 -8.89 3.96 -13.52
C PRO A 230 -7.68 4.81 -13.13
N ALA A 231 -6.75 4.99 -14.06
CA ALA A 231 -5.51 5.71 -13.83
C ALA A 231 -5.75 7.15 -13.36
N GLN A 232 -6.82 7.81 -13.84
CA GLN A 232 -7.21 9.13 -13.37
C GLN A 232 -7.60 9.14 -11.87
N LYS A 233 -8.34 8.13 -11.41
CA LYS A 233 -8.73 8.00 -10.00
C LYS A 233 -7.51 7.70 -9.13
N PHE A 234 -6.62 6.82 -9.60
CA PHE A 234 -5.36 6.57 -8.92
C PHE A 234 -4.50 7.84 -8.80
N GLN A 235 -4.35 8.58 -9.89
CA GLN A 235 -3.53 9.80 -9.96
C GLN A 235 -3.98 10.87 -8.95
N GLN A 236 -5.28 11.00 -8.70
CA GLN A 236 -5.81 11.97 -7.74
C GLN A 236 -5.35 11.69 -6.31
N ALA A 237 -5.21 10.42 -5.93
CA ALA A 237 -4.84 9.99 -4.58
C ALA A 237 -3.34 9.63 -4.44
N TYR A 238 -2.61 9.48 -5.55
CA TYR A 238 -1.21 9.06 -5.53
C TYR A 238 -0.29 10.12 -4.91
N ALA A 239 0.53 9.70 -3.95
CA ALA A 239 1.45 10.56 -3.20
C ALA A 239 2.87 10.55 -3.78
N TYR A 240 3.04 10.23 -5.06
CA TYR A 240 4.31 10.29 -5.80
C TYR A 240 5.46 9.52 -5.13
N ARG A 241 5.10 8.44 -4.45
CA ARG A 241 6.02 7.51 -3.79
C ARG A 241 5.52 6.10 -3.99
N PHE A 242 6.42 5.22 -4.39
CA PHE A 242 6.16 3.80 -4.42
C PHE A 242 7.40 3.04 -3.98
N ALA A 243 7.24 1.77 -3.66
CA ALA A 243 8.34 0.85 -3.46
C ALA A 243 8.10 -0.44 -4.25
N ALA A 244 9.14 -0.98 -4.86
CA ALA A 244 9.09 -2.22 -5.60
C ALA A 244 9.67 -3.36 -4.75
N PHE A 245 8.95 -4.49 -4.69
CA PHE A 245 9.44 -5.72 -4.10
C PHE A 245 10.19 -6.54 -5.15
N THR A 246 11.37 -7.01 -4.80
CA THR A 246 12.15 -7.97 -5.58
C THR A 246 12.64 -9.10 -4.68
N THR A 247 12.96 -10.26 -5.26
CA THR A 247 13.68 -11.33 -4.57
C THR A 247 15.17 -11.18 -4.83
N GLU A 248 16.01 -11.63 -3.90
CA GLU A 248 17.43 -11.82 -4.20
C GLU A 248 17.57 -12.93 -5.26
N GLU A 249 18.36 -12.67 -6.31
CA GLU A 249 18.74 -13.68 -7.32
C GLU A 249 19.66 -14.75 -6.72
#